data_AF-A0A7S1CLD3-F1
#
_entry.id   AF-A0A7S1CLD3-F1
#
_cell.length_a   1.000
_cell.length_b   1.000
_cell.length_c   1.000
_cell.angle_alpha   90.00
_cell.angle_beta   90.00
_cell.angle_gamma   90.00
#
_symmetry.space_group_name_H-M   'P 1'
#
loop_
_entity.id
_entity.type
_entity.pdbx_description
1 polymer ?
#
loop_
_entity_poly.entity_id
_entity_poly.type
_entity_poly.pdbx_seq_one_letter_code
_entity_poly.pdbx_strand_id
1 'polypeptide(L)'
;TALTVCDALEYEAVAPTDTTDRSCSPLRRCSALEWQSQAPTATSNRVCSPLTTCVPASQYQAAAPTATSDRECLPFSDCEDEEYVSQAGSPSSDRVCTACTPPCDPDYQVELRGCEYARNRVCGPASCDDGIANQRANGDWETDIDCGGPCAPCASGKACAVAGDCVSSVCTDSICALPSCVDGVKNGWEVDIDCGSRSACGTCAAGKACQSHNDCRYGNCNAGVCGERQAAELCTG
;
A
#
# COMPACT_ATOMS: atom_id res chain seq x y z
N THR A 1 -11.03 80.29 -35.50
CA THR A 1 -11.05 79.88 -34.08
C THR A 1 -10.09 78.72 -33.90
N ALA A 2 -9.49 78.56 -32.71
CA ALA A 2 -8.62 77.41 -32.44
C ALA A 2 -9.47 76.13 -32.33
N LEU A 3 -8.97 75.01 -32.85
CA LEU A 3 -9.62 73.71 -32.77
C LEU A 3 -9.61 73.18 -31.33
N THR A 4 -10.66 72.46 -30.94
CA THR A 4 -10.69 71.70 -29.69
C THR A 4 -9.54 70.69 -29.65
N VAL A 5 -8.89 70.56 -28.49
CA VAL A 5 -7.82 69.59 -28.22
C VAL A 5 -8.36 68.56 -27.23
N CYS A 6 -8.35 67.29 -27.61
CA CYS A 6 -8.81 66.21 -26.73
C CYS A 6 -7.86 66.05 -25.53
N ASP A 7 -8.42 65.76 -24.36
CA ASP A 7 -7.64 65.51 -23.16
C ASP A 7 -6.98 64.11 -23.17
N ALA A 8 -6.23 63.78 -22.12
CA ALA A 8 -5.52 62.50 -22.00
C ALA A 8 -6.45 61.28 -21.78
N LEU A 9 -7.73 61.50 -21.46
CA LEU A 9 -8.76 60.49 -21.25
C LEU A 9 -9.81 60.50 -22.38
N GLU A 10 -9.54 61.16 -23.50
CA GLU A 10 -10.39 61.25 -24.68
C GLU A 10 -9.64 60.83 -25.95
N TYR A 11 -10.39 60.51 -27.00
CA TYR A 11 -9.87 60.34 -28.36
C TYR A 11 -10.68 61.18 -29.35
N GLU A 12 -10.07 61.53 -30.48
CA GLU A 12 -10.76 62.17 -31.58
C GLU A 12 -11.71 61.16 -32.25
N ALA A 13 -13.01 61.33 -32.00
CA ALA A 13 -14.04 60.49 -32.62
C ALA A 13 -14.45 61.01 -34.01
N VAL A 14 -14.34 62.32 -34.23
CA VAL A 14 -14.59 62.96 -35.53
C VAL A 14 -13.51 64.01 -35.78
N ALA A 15 -12.82 63.86 -36.91
CA ALA A 15 -11.82 64.83 -37.35
C ALA A 15 -12.47 66.19 -37.70
N PRO A 16 -11.81 67.32 -37.42
CA PRO A 16 -12.29 68.64 -37.81
C PRO A 16 -12.31 68.79 -39.34
N THR A 17 -13.22 69.62 -39.83
CA THR A 17 -13.25 70.05 -41.23
C THR A 17 -13.06 71.56 -41.30
N ASP A 18 -13.03 72.13 -42.51
CA ASP A 18 -13.00 73.58 -42.71
C ASP A 18 -14.21 74.30 -42.07
N THR A 19 -15.29 73.56 -41.78
CA THR A 19 -16.56 74.11 -41.27
C THR A 19 -17.00 73.53 -39.94
N THR A 20 -16.31 72.52 -39.40
CA THR A 20 -16.69 71.83 -38.15
C THR A 20 -15.49 71.63 -37.24
N ASP A 21 -15.69 71.83 -35.93
CA ASP A 21 -14.65 71.57 -34.94
C ASP A 21 -14.43 70.06 -34.73
N ARG A 22 -13.31 69.70 -34.09
CA ARG A 22 -12.98 68.35 -33.65
C ARG A 22 -14.01 67.89 -32.62
N SER A 23 -14.45 66.64 -32.71
CA SER A 23 -15.26 66.01 -31.68
C SER A 23 -14.42 65.00 -30.89
N CYS A 24 -14.27 65.26 -29.59
CA CYS A 24 -13.61 64.35 -28.66
C CYS A 24 -14.66 63.47 -27.98
N SER A 25 -14.29 62.23 -27.68
CA SER A 25 -15.12 61.28 -26.94
C SER A 25 -14.31 60.61 -25.84
N PRO A 26 -14.92 60.29 -24.68
CA PRO A 26 -14.20 59.68 -23.58
C PRO A 26 -13.70 58.27 -23.94
N LEU A 27 -12.51 57.95 -23.47
CA LEU A 27 -11.94 56.61 -23.57
C LEU A 27 -12.78 55.62 -22.77
N ARG A 28 -13.07 54.48 -23.40
CA ARG A 28 -13.75 53.36 -22.76
C ARG A 28 -12.98 52.91 -21.52
N ARG A 29 -13.69 52.68 -20.41
CA ARG A 29 -13.14 52.05 -19.20
C ARG A 29 -13.43 50.55 -19.25
N CYS A 30 -12.40 49.73 -19.10
CA CYS A 30 -12.60 48.28 -19.01
C CYS A 30 -13.25 47.95 -17.66
N SER A 31 -14.16 46.97 -17.67
CA SER A 31 -14.72 46.44 -16.42
C SER A 31 -13.72 45.57 -15.68
N ALA A 32 -14.04 45.16 -14.44
CA ALA A 32 -13.20 44.25 -13.66
C ALA A 32 -13.06 42.84 -14.30
N LEU A 33 -13.89 42.50 -15.28
CA LEU A 33 -13.87 41.23 -16.01
C LEU A 33 -13.29 41.38 -17.42
N GLU A 34 -12.59 42.48 -17.71
CA GLU A 34 -11.98 42.76 -19.01
C GLU A 34 -10.57 43.30 -18.87
N TRP A 35 -9.76 43.10 -19.91
CA TRP A 35 -8.42 43.66 -20.03
C TRP A 35 -8.30 44.52 -21.29
N GLN A 36 -7.40 45.48 -21.29
CA GLN A 36 -7.13 46.32 -22.46
C GLN A 36 -6.34 45.53 -23.50
N SER A 37 -7.04 44.98 -24.49
CA SER A 37 -6.43 44.24 -25.59
C SER A 37 -5.82 45.13 -26.67
N GLN A 38 -6.29 46.38 -26.78
CA GLN A 38 -5.65 47.39 -27.62
C GLN A 38 -5.63 48.73 -26.89
N ALA A 39 -4.46 49.36 -26.88
CA ALA A 39 -4.32 50.71 -26.36
C ALA A 39 -5.09 51.72 -27.22
N PRO A 40 -5.69 52.75 -26.60
CA PRO A 40 -6.23 53.86 -27.35
C PRO A 40 -5.12 54.60 -28.09
N THR A 41 -5.46 55.21 -29.21
CA THR A 41 -4.61 56.18 -29.91
C THR A 41 -5.29 57.54 -29.88
N ALA A 42 -4.62 58.56 -30.44
CA ALA A 42 -5.24 59.89 -30.58
C ALA A 42 -6.57 59.88 -31.36
N THR A 43 -6.78 58.87 -32.21
CA THR A 43 -7.96 58.75 -33.09
C THR A 43 -8.70 57.42 -32.93
N SER A 44 -8.36 56.61 -31.94
CA SER A 44 -9.05 55.32 -31.70
C SER A 44 -9.31 55.09 -30.23
N ASN A 45 -10.51 54.59 -29.94
CA ASN A 45 -10.90 54.23 -28.58
C ASN A 45 -10.12 53.02 -28.07
N ARG A 46 -10.07 52.87 -26.74
CA ARG A 46 -9.59 51.68 -26.07
C ARG A 46 -10.46 50.47 -26.44
N VAL A 47 -9.82 49.35 -26.77
CA VAL A 47 -10.51 48.06 -26.91
C VAL A 47 -10.28 47.25 -25.64
N CYS A 48 -11.37 46.84 -24.99
CA CYS A 48 -11.33 45.89 -23.89
C CYS A 48 -11.91 44.56 -24.35
N SER A 49 -11.23 43.48 -24.00
CA SER A 49 -11.65 42.10 -24.25
C SER A 49 -11.97 41.42 -22.91
N PRO A 50 -12.95 40.49 -22.89
CA PRO A 50 -13.25 39.72 -21.68
C PRO A 50 -12.04 38.91 -21.22
N LEU A 51 -11.91 38.73 -19.91
CA LEU A 51 -10.87 37.88 -19.33
C LEU A 51 -11.13 36.41 -19.65
N THR A 52 -10.08 35.70 -20.05
CA THR A 52 -10.11 34.25 -20.20
C THR A 52 -10.48 33.59 -18.87
N THR A 53 -11.33 32.57 -18.94
CA THR A 53 -11.75 31.75 -17.80
C THR A 53 -11.10 30.37 -17.92
N CYS A 54 -10.28 29.99 -16.94
CA CYS A 54 -9.65 28.67 -16.94
C CYS A 54 -10.70 27.58 -16.74
N VAL A 55 -10.54 26.44 -17.42
CA VAL A 55 -11.43 25.29 -17.25
C VAL A 55 -11.15 24.63 -15.89
N PRO A 56 -12.08 24.67 -14.91
CA PRO A 56 -11.76 24.26 -13.53
C PRO A 56 -11.35 22.78 -13.39
N ALA A 57 -11.76 21.93 -14.32
CA ALA A 57 -11.45 20.50 -14.30
C ALA A 57 -10.06 20.15 -14.87
N SER A 58 -9.45 21.04 -15.67
CA SER A 58 -8.25 20.69 -16.45
C SER A 58 -7.17 21.77 -16.50
N GLN A 59 -7.41 22.95 -15.93
CA GLN A 59 -6.47 24.08 -15.98
C GLN A 59 -6.38 24.83 -14.65
N TYR A 60 -5.24 25.49 -14.45
CA TYR A 60 -5.02 26.46 -13.38
C TYR A 60 -4.55 27.79 -13.94
N GLN A 61 -4.72 28.85 -13.14
CA GLN A 61 -4.20 30.16 -13.45
C GLN A 61 -2.70 30.21 -13.11
N ALA A 62 -1.85 30.23 -14.14
CA ALA A 62 -0.41 30.39 -13.98
C ALA A 62 -0.03 31.87 -13.79
N ALA A 63 -0.75 32.79 -14.43
CA ALA A 63 -0.57 34.22 -14.26
C ALA A 63 -1.93 34.94 -14.10
N ALA A 64 -1.98 35.87 -13.14
CA ALA A 64 -3.14 36.73 -12.96
C ALA A 64 -3.26 37.74 -14.12
N PRO A 65 -4.48 38.07 -14.54
CA PRO A 65 -4.68 39.13 -15.53
C PRO A 65 -4.21 40.47 -14.97
N THR A 66 -3.75 41.34 -15.85
CA THR A 66 -3.45 42.74 -15.53
C THR A 66 -4.38 43.66 -16.29
N ALA A 67 -4.26 44.97 -16.09
CA ALA A 67 -5.04 45.94 -16.87
C ALA A 67 -4.77 45.83 -18.39
N THR A 68 -3.64 45.26 -18.80
CA THR A 68 -3.16 45.20 -20.20
C THR A 68 -2.75 43.81 -20.65
N SER A 69 -3.03 42.76 -19.87
CA SER A 69 -2.77 41.38 -20.25
C SER A 69 -3.90 40.48 -19.77
N ASP A 70 -4.22 39.48 -20.56
CA ASP A 70 -5.20 38.46 -20.17
C ASP A 70 -4.65 37.54 -19.07
N ARG A 71 -5.54 36.75 -18.49
CA ARG A 71 -5.24 35.62 -17.61
C ARG A 71 -4.52 34.54 -18.42
N GLU A 72 -3.46 33.98 -17.83
CA GLU A 72 -2.80 32.80 -18.38
C GLU A 72 -3.32 31.54 -17.70
N CYS A 73 -3.91 30.65 -18.50
CA CYS A 73 -4.38 29.35 -18.04
C CYS A 73 -3.48 28.25 -18.63
N LEU A 74 -2.88 27.44 -17.77
CA LEU A 74 -2.10 26.28 -18.17
C LEU A 74 -2.86 24.99 -17.81
N PRO A 75 -2.73 23.92 -18.60
CA PRO A 75 -3.27 22.62 -18.22
C PRO A 75 -2.62 22.14 -16.93
N PHE A 76 -3.35 21.34 -16.16
CA PHE A 76 -2.71 20.60 -15.08
C PHE A 76 -1.70 19.60 -15.64
N SER A 77 -0.57 19.43 -14.97
CA SER A 77 0.39 18.37 -15.30
C SER A 77 -0.27 16.99 -15.25
N ASP A 78 0.07 16.14 -16.21
CA ASP A 78 -0.31 14.73 -16.23
C ASP A 78 0.84 13.91 -15.64
N CYS A 79 0.56 13.17 -14.57
CA CYS A 79 1.57 12.30 -13.97
C CYS A 79 1.84 11.08 -14.87
N GLU A 80 3.11 10.75 -15.05
CA GLU A 80 3.55 9.64 -15.91
C GLU A 80 3.32 8.28 -15.24
N ASP A 81 3.62 7.20 -15.96
CA ASP A 81 3.64 5.86 -15.38
C ASP A 81 4.67 5.82 -14.23
N GLU A 82 4.31 5.17 -13.12
CA GLU A 82 5.08 5.17 -11.86
C GLU A 82 5.16 6.52 -11.12
N GLU A 83 4.21 7.42 -11.35
CA GLU A 83 3.94 8.58 -10.50
C GLU A 83 2.50 8.61 -9.98
N TYR A 84 2.29 9.30 -8.85
CA TYR A 84 0.96 9.58 -8.32
C TYR A 84 0.80 11.06 -7.97
N VAL A 85 -0.44 11.53 -7.95
CA VAL A 85 -0.79 12.88 -7.51
C VAL A 85 -0.65 12.95 -5.98
N SER A 86 0.45 13.54 -5.50
CA SER A 86 0.69 13.77 -4.07
C SER A 86 0.02 15.04 -3.56
N GLN A 87 -0.23 16.00 -4.45
CA GLN A 87 -1.02 17.19 -4.18
C GLN A 87 -1.95 17.48 -5.36
N ALA A 88 -3.25 17.58 -5.11
CA ALA A 88 -4.22 17.98 -6.12
C ALA A 88 -3.95 19.41 -6.59
N GLY A 89 -4.19 19.66 -7.88
CA GLY A 89 -4.15 21.01 -8.44
C GLY A 89 -5.22 21.91 -7.82
N SER A 90 -5.00 23.21 -7.89
CA SER A 90 -5.94 24.22 -7.44
C SER A 90 -6.22 25.23 -8.56
N PRO A 91 -7.19 26.16 -8.40
CA PRO A 91 -7.40 27.21 -9.38
C PRO A 91 -6.18 28.10 -9.66
N SER A 92 -5.16 28.08 -8.79
CA SER A 92 -3.96 28.92 -8.89
C SER A 92 -2.65 28.16 -8.73
N SER A 93 -2.67 26.83 -8.78
CA SER A 93 -1.46 26.01 -8.69
C SER A 93 -1.63 24.73 -9.46
N ASP A 94 -0.56 24.28 -10.09
CA ASP A 94 -0.54 22.96 -10.69
C ASP A 94 -0.66 21.85 -9.63
N ARG A 95 -0.97 20.63 -10.07
CA ARG A 95 -0.84 19.43 -9.25
C ARG A 95 0.62 19.03 -9.12
N VAL A 96 0.93 18.31 -8.06
CA VAL A 96 2.26 17.77 -7.82
C VAL A 96 2.24 16.27 -8.07
N CYS A 97 3.02 15.84 -9.05
CA CYS A 97 3.32 14.44 -9.30
C CYS A 97 4.52 14.03 -8.47
N THR A 98 4.50 12.81 -7.96
CA THR A 98 5.59 12.26 -7.15
C THR A 98 5.80 10.82 -7.54
N ALA A 99 7.07 10.45 -7.72
CA ALA A 99 7.46 9.07 -8.00
C ALA A 99 6.87 8.13 -6.94
N CYS A 100 6.35 7.01 -7.40
CA CYS A 100 5.88 5.94 -6.53
C CYS A 100 7.02 5.37 -5.69
N THR A 101 6.69 4.83 -4.52
CA THR A 101 7.59 3.94 -3.80
C THR A 101 8.00 2.79 -4.72
N PRO A 102 9.30 2.41 -4.77
CA PRO A 102 9.77 1.28 -5.57
C PRO A 102 9.02 -0.03 -5.28
N PRO A 103 9.09 -1.04 -6.17
CA PRO A 103 8.44 -2.33 -5.93
C PRO A 103 8.81 -2.90 -4.56
N CYS A 104 7.83 -3.48 -3.87
CA CYS A 104 8.06 -4.07 -2.55
C CYS A 104 9.08 -5.20 -2.64
N ASP A 105 9.95 -5.29 -1.65
CA ASP A 105 10.93 -6.37 -1.57
C ASP A 105 10.19 -7.68 -1.27
N PRO A 106 10.17 -8.65 -2.21
CA PRO A 106 9.40 -9.87 -2.04
C PRO A 106 9.89 -10.74 -0.89
N ASP A 107 11.11 -10.52 -0.38
CA ASP A 107 11.68 -11.26 0.75
C ASP A 107 11.20 -10.75 2.12
N TYR A 108 10.68 -9.51 2.19
CA TYR A 108 10.34 -8.88 3.48
C TYR A 108 8.99 -8.15 3.49
N GLN A 109 8.39 -7.93 2.32
CA GLN A 109 7.26 -7.04 2.17
C GLN A 109 6.22 -7.56 1.19
N VAL A 110 4.98 -7.17 1.43
CA VAL A 110 3.83 -7.41 0.56
C VAL A 110 3.30 -6.10 0.01
N GLU A 111 2.93 -6.10 -1.26
CA GLU A 111 2.24 -4.97 -1.88
C GLU A 111 0.78 -4.98 -1.40
N LEU A 112 0.51 -4.22 -0.34
CA LEU A 112 -0.85 -4.09 0.19
C LEU A 112 -1.75 -3.34 -0.80
N ARG A 113 -1.15 -2.37 -1.52
CA ARG A 113 -1.80 -1.60 -2.58
C ARG A 113 -0.75 -1.15 -3.59
N GLY A 114 -1.04 -1.34 -4.87
CA GLY A 114 -0.20 -0.83 -5.95
C GLY A 114 -0.27 0.68 -6.11
N CYS A 115 0.71 1.20 -6.86
CA CYS A 115 0.70 2.58 -7.26
C CYS A 115 -0.37 2.81 -8.32
N GLU A 116 -1.14 3.89 -8.16
CA GLU A 116 -2.13 4.35 -9.13
C GLU A 116 -2.06 5.87 -9.21
N TYR A 117 -2.68 6.45 -10.23
CA TYR A 117 -2.70 7.90 -10.45
C TYR A 117 -3.01 8.74 -9.20
N ALA A 118 -3.87 8.24 -8.31
CA ALA A 118 -4.30 8.96 -7.11
C ALA A 118 -3.65 8.48 -5.80
N ARG A 119 -2.75 7.49 -5.83
CA ARG A 119 -2.13 6.97 -4.59
C ARG A 119 -0.77 6.32 -4.81
N ASN A 120 0.08 6.46 -3.81
CA ASN A 120 1.36 5.79 -3.76
C ASN A 120 1.22 4.27 -3.53
N ARG A 121 2.22 3.50 -3.98
CA ARG A 121 2.43 2.11 -3.58
C ARG A 121 2.65 2.03 -2.06
N VAL A 122 2.01 1.06 -1.42
CA VAL A 122 2.18 0.78 0.01
C VAL A 122 2.69 -0.64 0.19
N CYS A 123 3.88 -0.73 0.78
CA CYS A 123 4.46 -1.98 1.22
C CYS A 123 4.18 -2.17 2.71
N GLY A 124 3.59 -3.31 3.06
CA GLY A 124 3.46 -3.76 4.43
C GLY A 124 4.53 -4.81 4.76
N PRO A 125 4.91 -4.99 6.03
CA PRO A 125 5.61 -6.22 6.40
C PRO A 125 4.69 -7.39 6.07
N ALA A 126 5.25 -8.43 5.43
CA ALA A 126 4.57 -9.72 5.41
C ALA A 126 4.38 -10.19 6.87
N SER A 127 3.27 -10.86 7.18
CA SER A 127 2.94 -11.29 8.55
C SER A 127 2.40 -12.72 8.58
N CYS A 128 2.67 -13.45 9.67
CA CYS A 128 2.20 -14.84 9.85
C CYS A 128 0.73 -14.91 10.31
N ASP A 129 -0.07 -13.90 9.99
CA ASP A 129 -1.46 -13.72 10.39
C ASP A 129 -2.23 -12.80 9.43
N ASP A 130 -1.76 -12.69 8.17
CA ASP A 130 -2.35 -11.82 7.15
C ASP A 130 -3.32 -12.54 6.20
N GLY A 131 -3.48 -13.86 6.35
CA GLY A 131 -4.40 -14.67 5.56
C GLY A 131 -3.87 -15.06 4.19
N ILE A 132 -2.58 -14.85 3.91
CA ILE A 132 -1.94 -15.11 2.62
C ILE A 132 -0.61 -15.83 2.86
N ALA A 133 -0.32 -16.90 2.09
CA ALA A 133 0.97 -17.58 2.15
C ALA A 133 2.10 -16.78 1.43
N ASN A 134 2.66 -15.76 2.07
CA ASN A 134 3.68 -14.84 1.55
C ASN A 134 4.88 -14.58 2.48
N GLN A 135 4.90 -15.09 3.71
CA GLN A 135 5.94 -14.79 4.69
C GLN A 135 7.26 -15.48 4.40
N ARG A 136 8.35 -14.72 4.59
CA ARG A 136 9.72 -15.19 4.33
C ARG A 136 10.69 -14.73 5.41
N ALA A 137 11.65 -15.60 5.73
CA ALA A 137 12.83 -15.21 6.48
C ALA A 137 14.01 -16.13 6.12
N ASN A 138 15.20 -15.54 5.94
CA ASN A 138 16.45 -16.28 5.72
C ASN A 138 16.42 -17.29 4.56
N GLY A 139 15.60 -17.05 3.53
CA GLY A 139 15.45 -17.95 2.37
C GLY A 139 14.40 -19.06 2.55
N ASP A 140 13.76 -19.15 3.72
CA ASP A 140 12.60 -20.01 3.99
C ASP A 140 11.28 -19.23 3.84
N TRP A 141 10.19 -19.97 3.65
CA TRP A 141 8.87 -19.49 3.18
C TRP A 141 7.83 -20.15 4.08
N GLU A 142 6.74 -19.44 4.40
CA GLU A 142 5.60 -20.12 5.01
C GLU A 142 5.00 -21.12 4.02
N THR A 143 4.66 -22.30 4.52
CA THR A 143 4.34 -23.44 3.66
C THR A 143 2.84 -23.64 3.46
N ASP A 144 2.02 -23.04 4.32
CA ASP A 144 0.59 -22.84 4.12
C ASP A 144 0.24 -21.41 4.61
N ILE A 145 -1.01 -21.00 4.43
CA ILE A 145 -1.51 -19.69 4.88
C ILE A 145 -1.26 -19.54 6.39
N ASP A 146 -0.46 -18.54 6.75
CA ASP A 146 -0.13 -18.12 8.12
C ASP A 146 0.62 -19.17 8.96
N CYS A 147 1.30 -20.14 8.35
CA CYS A 147 2.04 -21.17 9.09
C CYS A 147 3.18 -21.86 8.31
N GLY A 148 4.11 -22.46 9.06
CA GLY A 148 5.29 -23.15 8.55
C GLY A 148 6.46 -22.22 8.23
N GLY A 149 7.65 -22.78 8.02
CA GLY A 149 8.90 -22.06 7.75
C GLY A 149 9.21 -20.99 8.82
N PRO A 150 9.21 -19.69 8.49
CA PRO A 150 9.46 -18.61 9.44
C PRO A 150 8.31 -18.40 10.45
N CYS A 151 7.14 -19.00 10.20
CA CYS A 151 5.95 -18.89 11.03
C CYS A 151 5.81 -20.06 12.01
N ALA A 152 4.77 -20.02 12.86
CA ALA A 152 4.47 -21.14 13.75
C ALA A 152 4.16 -22.41 12.93
N PRO A 153 4.50 -23.63 13.43
CA PRO A 153 4.20 -24.85 12.71
C PRO A 153 2.70 -25.01 12.41
N CYS A 154 2.39 -25.50 11.23
CA CYS A 154 1.08 -25.80 10.73
C CYS A 154 0.41 -26.99 11.44
N ALA A 155 -0.90 -26.91 11.60
CA ALA A 155 -1.72 -28.02 12.06
C ALA A 155 -1.78 -29.15 11.01
N SER A 156 -2.22 -30.35 11.42
CA SER A 156 -2.39 -31.47 10.48
C SER A 156 -3.36 -31.15 9.34
N GLY A 157 -3.06 -31.62 8.13
CA GLY A 157 -3.82 -31.37 6.90
C GLY A 157 -3.39 -30.13 6.12
N LYS A 158 -2.46 -29.33 6.66
CA LYS A 158 -1.88 -28.15 6.02
C LYS A 158 -0.63 -28.49 5.23
N ALA A 159 -0.29 -27.65 4.25
CA ALA A 159 0.91 -27.81 3.45
C ALA A 159 2.19 -27.65 4.29
N CYS A 160 3.23 -28.36 3.89
CA CYS A 160 4.55 -28.34 4.52
C CYS A 160 5.65 -28.69 3.51
N ALA A 161 6.87 -28.24 3.77
CA ALA A 161 8.07 -28.59 3.02
C ALA A 161 9.00 -29.50 3.85
N VAL A 162 9.09 -29.26 5.15
CA VAL A 162 9.92 -30.01 6.10
C VAL A 162 9.13 -30.40 7.35
N ALA A 163 9.63 -31.38 8.09
CA ALA A 163 9.03 -31.83 9.35
C ALA A 163 8.77 -30.68 10.33
N GLY A 164 9.70 -29.72 10.44
CA GLY A 164 9.59 -28.56 11.33
C GLY A 164 8.42 -27.64 11.02
N ASP A 165 7.85 -27.71 9.83
CA ASP A 165 6.67 -26.93 9.45
C ASP A 165 5.40 -27.45 10.10
N CYS A 166 5.42 -28.63 10.72
CA CYS A 166 4.23 -29.28 11.26
C CYS A 166 4.27 -29.36 12.77
N VAL A 167 3.13 -29.09 13.43
CA VAL A 167 2.99 -29.32 14.89
C VAL A 167 3.29 -30.79 15.24
N SER A 168 2.92 -31.73 14.37
CA SER A 168 3.23 -33.16 14.53
C SER A 168 4.71 -33.49 14.31
N SER A 169 5.51 -32.57 13.78
CA SER A 169 6.85 -32.85 13.25
C SER A 169 6.89 -33.91 12.15
N VAL A 170 5.75 -34.16 11.48
CA VAL A 170 5.61 -35.14 10.39
C VAL A 170 5.04 -34.46 9.17
N CYS A 171 5.90 -34.21 8.18
CA CYS A 171 5.50 -33.76 6.85
C CYS A 171 5.58 -34.96 5.90
N THR A 172 4.46 -35.40 5.34
CA THR A 172 4.38 -36.53 4.42
C THR A 172 3.53 -36.13 3.23
N ASP A 173 4.02 -36.40 2.02
CA ASP A 173 3.36 -35.99 0.77
C ASP A 173 3.02 -34.49 0.73
N SER A 174 3.93 -33.65 1.26
CA SER A 174 3.79 -32.19 1.39
C SER A 174 2.61 -31.73 2.24
N ILE A 175 2.07 -32.61 3.09
CA ILE A 175 0.99 -32.30 4.03
C ILE A 175 1.40 -32.72 5.45
N CYS A 176 1.08 -31.89 6.44
CA CYS A 176 1.28 -32.21 7.84
C CYS A 176 0.38 -33.39 8.23
N ALA A 177 0.98 -34.53 8.54
CA ALA A 177 0.25 -35.71 8.97
C ALA A 177 -0.26 -35.54 10.42
N LEU A 178 -1.24 -36.35 10.81
CA LEU A 178 -1.57 -36.54 12.22
C LEU A 178 -0.41 -37.27 12.92
N PRO A 179 -0.10 -36.93 14.18
CA PRO A 179 0.85 -37.70 14.97
C PRO A 179 0.35 -39.15 15.11
N SER A 180 1.24 -40.12 14.95
CA SER A 180 0.92 -41.54 15.01
C SER A 180 1.89 -42.24 15.94
N CYS A 181 1.36 -43.13 16.78
CA CYS A 181 2.12 -43.85 17.81
C CYS A 181 3.18 -44.85 17.28
N VAL A 182 3.47 -44.83 15.98
CA VAL A 182 4.35 -45.75 15.25
C VAL A 182 5.02 -45.04 14.05
N ASP A 183 5.07 -43.70 14.07
CA ASP A 183 5.63 -42.89 12.97
C ASP A 183 7.13 -42.59 13.13
N GLY A 184 7.75 -43.05 14.22
CA GLY A 184 9.17 -42.87 14.50
C GLY A 184 9.51 -41.50 15.09
N VAL A 185 8.53 -40.65 15.38
CA VAL A 185 8.70 -39.28 15.85
C VAL A 185 8.01 -39.11 17.19
N LYS A 186 8.76 -38.70 18.22
CA LYS A 186 8.20 -38.40 19.54
C LYS A 186 7.25 -37.20 19.52
N ASN A 187 5.96 -37.44 19.28
CA ASN A 187 4.92 -36.42 19.12
C ASN A 187 3.58 -36.85 19.78
N GLY A 188 2.58 -35.98 19.75
CA GLY A 188 1.22 -36.33 20.21
C GLY A 188 1.15 -36.85 21.66
N TRP A 189 0.69 -38.09 21.83
CA TRP A 189 0.48 -38.74 23.14
C TRP A 189 1.65 -39.64 23.59
N GLU A 190 2.77 -39.55 22.90
CA GLU A 190 3.96 -40.34 23.17
C GLU A 190 4.74 -39.79 24.37
N VAL A 191 5.14 -40.68 25.27
CA VAL A 191 6.06 -40.34 26.38
C VAL A 191 7.51 -40.71 26.03
N ASP A 192 7.70 -41.58 25.05
CA ASP A 192 8.94 -41.90 24.33
C ASP A 192 8.59 -42.27 22.88
N ILE A 193 9.55 -42.26 21.95
CA ILE A 193 9.30 -42.50 20.51
C ILE A 193 8.46 -43.78 20.33
N ASP A 194 7.29 -43.63 19.71
CA ASP A 194 6.32 -44.67 19.38
C ASP A 194 5.70 -45.40 20.59
N CYS A 195 5.72 -44.80 21.79
CA CYS A 195 5.10 -45.40 22.97
C CYS A 195 4.73 -44.40 24.07
N GLY A 196 3.78 -44.78 24.92
CA GLY A 196 3.27 -43.89 25.94
C GLY A 196 2.24 -44.53 26.83
N SER A 197 1.08 -43.91 26.89
CA SER A 197 -0.03 -44.37 27.69
C SER A 197 -0.86 -45.45 27.00
N ARG A 198 -1.23 -46.50 27.73
CA ARG A 198 -2.03 -47.64 27.23
C ARG A 198 -3.32 -47.26 26.48
N SER A 199 -3.87 -46.08 26.74
CA SER A 199 -5.13 -45.61 26.16
C SER A 199 -4.98 -44.85 24.84
N ALA A 200 -3.78 -44.31 24.54
CA ALA A 200 -3.53 -43.48 23.36
C ALA A 200 -2.40 -44.03 22.48
N CYS A 201 -1.21 -44.27 23.05
CA CYS A 201 -0.06 -44.84 22.37
C CYS A 201 0.50 -45.95 23.25
N GLY A 202 0.39 -47.21 22.81
CA GLY A 202 0.63 -48.40 23.62
C GLY A 202 1.84 -48.34 24.55
N THR A 203 1.82 -49.14 25.62
CA THR A 203 2.84 -49.05 26.67
C THR A 203 4.26 -49.24 26.15
N CYS A 204 5.17 -48.42 26.66
CA CYS A 204 6.60 -48.47 26.42
C CYS A 204 7.26 -49.76 26.94
N ALA A 205 8.23 -50.26 26.17
CA ALA A 205 9.11 -51.35 26.58
C ALA A 205 10.06 -50.91 27.70
N ALA A 206 10.74 -51.87 28.33
CA ALA A 206 11.79 -51.56 29.30
C ALA A 206 12.92 -50.72 28.66
N GLY A 207 13.51 -49.81 29.43
CA GLY A 207 14.55 -48.89 28.99
C GLY A 207 14.06 -47.62 28.29
N LYS A 208 12.76 -47.54 27.93
CA LYS A 208 12.13 -46.35 27.35
C LYS A 208 11.76 -45.34 28.44
N ALA A 209 11.68 -44.06 28.06
CA ALA A 209 11.23 -43.00 28.96
C ALA A 209 9.78 -43.22 29.39
N CYS A 210 9.41 -42.73 30.57
CA CYS A 210 8.05 -42.77 31.12
C CYS A 210 7.80 -41.58 32.04
N GLN A 211 6.54 -41.17 32.16
CA GLN A 211 6.09 -40.17 33.13
C GLN A 211 5.26 -40.79 34.26
N SER A 212 4.62 -41.92 33.98
CA SER A 212 3.79 -42.68 34.89
C SER A 212 4.08 -44.18 34.78
N HIS A 213 3.77 -44.90 35.85
CA HIS A 213 3.84 -46.37 35.89
C HIS A 213 3.00 -47.01 34.77
N ASN A 214 1.85 -46.41 34.44
CA ASN A 214 0.95 -46.89 33.39
C ASN A 214 1.51 -46.76 31.97
N ASP A 215 2.60 -46.01 31.79
CA ASP A 215 3.25 -45.90 30.50
C ASP A 215 4.08 -47.14 30.19
N CYS A 216 4.51 -47.88 31.21
CA CYS A 216 5.40 -49.02 31.06
C CYS A 216 4.63 -50.31 30.88
N ARG A 217 5.11 -51.18 29.99
CA ARG A 217 4.54 -52.51 29.73
C ARG A 217 4.35 -53.33 31.02
N TYR A 218 5.25 -53.17 31.99
CA TYR A 218 5.23 -53.87 33.26
C TYR A 218 4.76 -53.02 34.45
N GLY A 219 4.30 -51.79 34.22
CA GLY A 219 3.71 -50.97 35.27
C GLY A 219 4.73 -50.33 36.22
N ASN A 220 6.01 -50.24 35.87
CA ASN A 220 7.08 -49.74 36.74
C ASN A 220 7.90 -48.63 36.06
N CYS A 221 7.61 -47.38 36.43
CA CYS A 221 8.35 -46.21 35.97
C CYS A 221 9.27 -45.72 37.09
N ASN A 222 10.57 -46.00 37.00
CA ASN A 222 11.55 -45.65 38.02
C ASN A 222 12.54 -44.62 37.46
N ALA A 223 12.66 -43.47 38.14
CA ALA A 223 13.52 -42.36 37.71
C ALA A 223 13.28 -41.93 36.24
N GLY A 224 12.03 -42.00 35.78
CA GLY A 224 11.63 -41.61 34.43
C GLY A 224 11.93 -42.65 33.34
N VAL A 225 12.31 -43.89 33.71
CA VAL A 225 12.58 -44.98 32.77
C VAL A 225 11.77 -46.23 33.14
N CYS A 226 11.21 -46.89 32.12
CA CYS A 226 10.49 -48.15 32.28
C CYS A 226 11.45 -49.26 32.69
N GLY A 227 11.16 -49.89 33.82
CA GLY A 227 11.93 -51.05 34.28
C GLY A 227 11.54 -52.33 33.55
N GLU A 228 12.39 -53.34 33.67
CA GLU A 228 12.08 -54.71 33.28
C GLU A 228 11.01 -55.32 34.20
N ARG A 229 10.47 -56.47 33.78
CA ARG A 229 9.55 -57.24 34.62
C ARG A 229 10.26 -57.54 35.93
N GLN A 230 9.75 -57.01 37.05
CA GLN A 230 10.18 -57.48 38.35
C GLN A 230 9.92 -58.98 38.37
N ALA A 231 10.97 -59.79 38.50
CA ALA A 231 10.80 -61.15 38.95
C ALA A 231 9.97 -61.02 40.22
N ALA A 232 8.76 -61.59 40.24
CA ALA A 232 8.02 -61.70 41.48
C ALA A 232 9.02 -62.31 42.46
N GLU A 233 9.48 -61.50 43.44
CA GLU A 233 10.12 -62.07 44.60
C GLU A 233 9.15 -63.15 45.04
N LEU A 234 9.64 -64.38 44.95
CA LEU A 234 8.96 -65.58 45.36
C LEU A 234 8.16 -65.22 46.60
N CYS A 235 6.86 -65.51 46.59
CA CYS A 235 6.12 -65.62 47.82
C CYS A 235 6.88 -66.64 48.70
N THR A 236 7.82 -66.18 49.50
CA THR A 236 8.44 -66.95 50.56
C THR A 236 7.38 -67.02 51.63
N GLY A 237 6.55 -68.04 51.51
CA GLY A 237 5.64 -68.49 52.55
C GLY A 237 6.37 -69.03 53.77
#